data_AF-A0A7L0HQD0-F1
#
_entry.id   AF-A0A7L0HQD0-F1
#
_cell.length_a   1.000
_cell.length_b   1.000
_cell.length_c   1.000
_cell.angle_alpha   90.00
_cell.angle_beta   90.00
_cell.angle_gamma   90.00
#
_symmetry.space_group_name_H-M   'P 1'
#
loop_
_entity.id
_entity.type
_entity.pdbx_description
1 polymer ?
#
loop_
_entity_poly.entity_id
_entity_poly.type
_entity_poly.pdbx_seq_one_letter_code
_entity_poly.pdbx_strand_id
1 'polypeptide(L)'
;RKSSKAKEKKQKRLEERAAMDAVCAKVEAANKLEDPLEAFPVFKKYDRNGLNVVIECKRVSGLEPATLDWAFDLTKANMQTLYEQSEWGWKEREKREELRDDRAWYLIARDPSAAPVAFSHFRFDVECGDEVLY
;
A
#
# COMPACT_ATOMS: atom_id res chain seq x y z
N ARG A 1 25.89 5.63 42.29
CA ARG A 1 26.06 4.93 40.98
C ARG A 1 24.81 4.24 40.44
N LYS A 2 23.84 3.73 41.25
CA LYS A 2 22.56 3.16 40.74
C LYS A 2 21.61 4.18 40.07
N SER A 3 21.72 5.47 40.39
CA SER A 3 20.82 6.54 39.91
C SER A 3 21.05 6.95 38.44
N SER A 4 22.28 6.94 37.90
CA SER A 4 22.51 7.37 36.50
C SER A 4 21.98 6.33 35.50
N LYS A 5 22.24 5.03 35.74
CA LYS A 5 21.73 3.94 34.90
C LYS A 5 20.20 3.95 34.79
N ALA A 6 19.50 4.29 35.87
CA ALA A 6 18.04 4.40 35.85
C ALA A 6 17.55 5.63 35.05
N LYS A 7 18.25 6.76 35.15
CA LYS A 7 17.96 7.97 34.37
C LYS A 7 18.25 7.75 32.88
N GLU A 8 19.39 7.16 32.52
CA GLU A 8 19.75 6.80 31.14
C GLU A 8 18.72 5.83 30.53
N LYS A 9 18.32 4.78 31.27
CA LYS A 9 17.28 3.84 30.80
C LYS A 9 15.92 4.52 30.60
N LYS A 10 15.57 5.48 31.45
CA LYS A 10 14.33 6.27 31.30
C LYS A 10 14.39 7.19 30.07
N GLN A 11 15.52 7.86 29.87
CA GLN A 11 15.76 8.74 28.73
C GLN A 11 15.69 7.96 27.41
N LYS A 12 16.39 6.82 27.33
CA LYS A 12 16.37 5.96 26.14
C LYS A 12 14.95 5.51 25.77
N ARG A 13 14.13 5.13 26.75
CA ARG A 13 12.71 4.78 26.51
C ARG A 13 11.88 5.94 26.01
N LEU A 14 12.17 7.16 26.47
CA LEU A 14 11.47 8.36 26.02
C LEU A 14 11.82 8.66 24.55
N GLU A 15 13.10 8.53 24.19
CA GLU A 15 13.58 8.71 22.82
C GLU A 15 13.03 7.64 21.88
N GLU A 16 13.05 6.36 22.27
CA GLU A 16 12.44 5.27 21.52
C GLU A 16 10.95 5.50 21.28
N ARG A 17 10.22 5.98 22.28
CA ARG A 17 8.80 6.33 22.14
C ARG A 17 8.58 7.52 21.21
N ALA A 18 9.36 8.59 21.38
CA ALA A 18 9.25 9.78 20.55
C ALA A 18 9.59 9.48 19.08
N ALA A 19 10.57 8.61 18.83
CA ALA A 19 10.90 8.13 17.50
C ALA A 19 9.72 7.35 16.89
N MET A 20 9.12 6.43 17.66
CA MET A 20 7.94 5.69 17.21
C MET A 20 6.74 6.60 16.92
N ASP A 21 6.47 7.57 17.80
CA ASP A 21 5.38 8.54 17.62
C ASP A 21 5.59 9.38 16.34
N ALA A 22 6.84 9.75 16.02
CA ALA A 22 7.18 10.48 14.80
C ALA A 22 6.97 9.63 13.53
N VAL A 23 7.29 8.34 13.57
CA VAL A 23 7.05 7.40 12.47
C VAL A 23 5.54 7.22 12.23
N CYS A 24 4.77 6.96 13.30
CA CYS A 24 3.30 6.88 13.22
C CYS A 24 2.68 8.15 12.64
N ALA A 25 3.17 9.33 13.04
CA ALA A 25 2.66 10.61 12.54
C ALA A 25 2.84 10.77 11.02
N LYS A 26 3.94 10.29 10.44
CA LYS A 26 4.15 10.31 8.99
C LYS A 26 3.17 9.41 8.26
N VAL A 27 3.01 8.17 8.73
CA VAL A 27 2.07 7.20 8.15
C VAL A 27 0.63 7.70 8.24
N GLU A 28 0.24 8.28 9.38
CA GLU A 28 -1.06 8.92 9.52
C GLU A 28 -1.24 10.09 8.57
N ALA A 29 -0.23 10.95 8.39
CA ALA A 29 -0.30 12.07 7.45
C ALA A 29 -0.48 11.58 6.01
N ALA A 30 0.26 10.55 5.59
CA ALA A 30 0.11 9.93 4.28
C ALA A 30 -1.28 9.32 4.09
N ASN A 31 -1.79 8.60 5.09
CA ASN A 31 -3.14 8.05 5.09
C ASN A 31 -4.26 9.10 5.29
N LYS A 32 -3.95 10.39 5.46
CA LYS A 32 -4.93 11.50 5.44
C LYS A 32 -5.03 12.18 4.08
N LEU A 33 -4.13 11.87 3.14
CA LEU A 33 -4.22 12.36 1.77
C LEU A 33 -5.49 11.83 1.09
N GLU A 34 -6.05 12.65 0.20
CA GLU A 34 -7.13 12.23 -0.70
C GLU A 34 -6.57 11.53 -1.94
N ASP A 35 -5.53 12.11 -2.56
CA ASP A 35 -4.83 11.56 -3.72
C ASP A 35 -3.30 11.71 -3.56
N PRO A 36 -2.57 10.64 -3.18
CA PRO A 36 -1.11 10.66 -3.11
C PRO A 36 -0.41 11.00 -4.43
N LEU A 37 -1.08 10.83 -5.57
CA LEU A 37 -0.54 11.11 -6.90
C LEU A 37 -0.76 12.56 -7.34
N GLU A 38 -1.49 13.37 -6.56
CA GLU A 38 -1.78 14.78 -6.88
C GLU A 38 -0.51 15.62 -7.02
N ALA A 39 0.50 15.37 -6.19
CA ALA A 39 1.80 16.03 -6.26
C ALA A 39 2.61 15.68 -7.53
N PHE A 40 2.15 14.70 -8.31
CA PHE A 40 2.88 14.08 -9.42
C PHE A 40 2.03 14.04 -10.71
N PRO A 41 1.46 15.17 -11.17
CA PRO A 41 0.48 15.18 -12.25
C PRO A 41 1.03 14.64 -13.58
N VAL A 42 2.34 14.81 -13.81
CA VAL A 42 3.02 14.29 -15.01
C VAL A 42 3.04 12.76 -15.10
N PHE A 43 2.86 12.07 -13.96
CA PHE A 43 2.81 10.61 -13.87
C PHE A 43 1.39 10.05 -13.96
N LYS A 44 0.36 10.91 -14.05
CA LYS A 44 -1.04 10.48 -14.25
C LYS A 44 -1.35 10.01 -15.67
N LYS A 45 -0.40 10.13 -16.61
CA LYS A 45 -0.53 9.63 -17.97
C LYS A 45 0.73 8.89 -18.40
N TYR A 46 0.55 7.75 -19.05
CA TYR A 46 1.64 7.01 -19.69
C TYR A 46 1.30 6.80 -21.17
N ASP A 47 2.12 7.39 -22.05
CA ASP A 47 1.92 7.41 -23.51
C ASP A 47 3.24 7.03 -24.20
N ARG A 48 3.59 5.74 -24.14
CA ARG A 48 4.87 5.20 -24.65
C ARG A 48 4.68 3.76 -25.12
N ASN A 49 5.49 3.34 -26.09
CA ASN A 49 5.54 1.95 -26.59
C ASN A 49 4.18 1.40 -27.06
N GLY A 50 3.33 2.27 -27.64
CA GLY A 50 1.99 1.89 -28.09
C GLY A 50 0.93 1.80 -26.99
N LEU A 51 1.29 2.06 -25.73
CA LEU A 51 0.35 2.22 -24.63
C LEU A 51 -0.06 3.68 -24.49
N ASN A 52 -1.35 3.91 -24.23
CA ASN A 52 -1.91 5.20 -23.86
C ASN A 52 -2.88 4.97 -22.71
N VAL A 53 -2.41 5.17 -21.48
CA VAL A 53 -3.19 4.91 -20.26
C VAL A 53 -3.18 6.11 -19.33
N VAL A 54 -4.27 6.25 -18.57
CA VAL A 54 -4.40 7.17 -17.45
C VAL A 54 -4.18 6.41 -16.16
N ILE A 55 -3.39 6.98 -15.25
CA ILE A 55 -3.09 6.40 -13.94
C ILE A 55 -3.82 7.19 -12.88
N GLU A 56 -4.64 6.50 -12.08
CA GLU A 56 -5.33 7.05 -10.92
C GLU A 56 -4.84 6.39 -9.62
N CYS A 57 -4.82 7.15 -8.53
CA CYS A 57 -4.57 6.63 -7.19
C CYS A 57 -5.84 6.77 -6.36
N LYS A 58 -6.33 5.66 -5.78
CA LYS A 58 -7.57 5.62 -5.01
C LYS A 58 -7.44 4.68 -3.82
N ARG A 59 -8.18 4.96 -2.75
CA ARG A 59 -8.42 3.97 -1.70
C ARG A 59 -9.35 2.89 -2.20
N VAL A 60 -9.27 1.71 -1.58
CA VAL A 60 -10.21 0.60 -1.83
C VAL A 60 -11.68 1.03 -1.76
N SER A 61 -12.02 1.91 -0.82
CA SER A 61 -13.39 2.40 -0.61
C SER A 61 -13.89 3.32 -1.73
N GLY A 62 -12.98 3.87 -2.55
CA GLY A 62 -13.31 4.67 -3.72
C GLY A 62 -13.32 3.87 -5.03
N LEU A 63 -13.15 2.56 -4.97
CA LEU A 63 -13.18 1.68 -6.14
C LEU A 63 -14.52 0.95 -6.29
N GLU A 64 -14.95 0.83 -7.54
CA GLU A 64 -16.11 0.00 -7.88
C GLU A 64 -15.84 -1.47 -7.55
N PRO A 65 -16.82 -2.23 -7.04
CA PRO A 65 -16.67 -3.65 -6.74
C PRO A 65 -16.12 -4.47 -7.91
N ALA A 66 -16.55 -4.15 -9.14
CA ALA A 66 -16.07 -4.79 -10.36
C ALA A 66 -14.57 -4.58 -10.62
N THR A 67 -14.02 -3.42 -10.22
CA THR A 67 -12.57 -3.16 -10.33
C THR A 67 -11.79 -3.99 -9.32
N LEU A 68 -12.32 -4.18 -8.10
CA LEU A 68 -11.69 -5.03 -7.08
C LEU A 68 -11.72 -6.51 -7.46
N ASP A 69 -12.84 -6.97 -8.04
CA ASP A 69 -12.94 -8.34 -8.56
C ASP A 69 -11.98 -8.58 -9.72
N TRP A 70 -11.89 -7.62 -10.66
CA TRP A 70 -10.88 -7.67 -11.72
C TRP A 70 -9.45 -7.73 -11.18
N ALA A 71 -9.10 -6.92 -10.17
CA ALA A 71 -7.77 -6.90 -9.59
C ALA A 71 -7.43 -8.24 -8.90
N PHE A 72 -8.39 -8.82 -8.19
CA PHE A 72 -8.25 -10.14 -7.59
C PHE A 72 -8.06 -11.22 -8.66
N ASP A 73 -8.91 -11.25 -9.69
CA ASP A 73 -8.85 -12.25 -10.75
C ASP A 73 -7.54 -12.16 -11.54
N LEU A 74 -7.06 -10.94 -11.81
CA LEU A 74 -5.75 -10.72 -12.42
C LEU A 74 -4.61 -11.23 -11.53
N THR A 75 -4.67 -10.97 -10.22
CA THR A 75 -3.69 -11.48 -9.25
C THR A 75 -3.68 -13.01 -9.24
N LYS A 76 -4.86 -13.62 -9.18
CA LYS A 76 -5.02 -15.07 -9.19
C LYS A 76 -4.44 -15.68 -10.46
N ALA A 77 -4.82 -15.16 -11.63
CA ALA A 77 -4.33 -15.62 -12.91
C ALA A 77 -2.79 -15.58 -13.01
N ASN A 78 -2.17 -14.53 -12.46
CA ASN A 78 -0.72 -14.36 -12.54
C ASN A 78 0.06 -15.10 -11.46
N MET A 79 -0.51 -15.24 -10.25
CA MET A 79 0.25 -15.62 -9.06
C MET A 79 -0.17 -16.96 -8.45
N GLN A 80 -1.36 -17.49 -8.73
CA GLN A 80 -1.89 -18.68 -8.03
C GLN A 80 -0.91 -19.85 -8.08
N THR A 81 -0.42 -20.22 -9.27
CA THR A 81 0.51 -21.34 -9.44
C THR A 81 1.83 -21.12 -8.69
N LEU A 82 2.34 -19.88 -8.66
CA LEU A 82 3.57 -19.55 -7.93
C LEU A 82 3.38 -19.70 -6.41
N TYR A 83 2.22 -19.27 -5.90
CA TYR A 83 1.87 -19.45 -4.49
C TYR A 83 1.70 -20.92 -4.11
N GLU A 84 1.01 -21.71 -4.94
CA GLU A 84 0.81 -23.15 -4.74
C GLU A 84 2.13 -23.95 -4.71
N GLN A 85 3.14 -23.49 -5.46
CA GLN A 85 4.48 -24.09 -5.46
C GLN A 85 5.38 -23.59 -4.31
N SER A 86 4.96 -22.55 -3.60
CA SER A 86 5.68 -22.01 -2.44
C SER A 86 5.21 -22.64 -1.13
N GLU A 87 5.92 -22.36 -0.04
CA GLU A 87 5.54 -22.80 1.32
C GLU A 87 4.24 -22.14 1.83
N TRP A 88 3.79 -21.05 1.20
CA TRP A 88 2.61 -20.29 1.62
C TRP A 88 1.29 -20.88 1.13
N GLY A 89 1.30 -21.52 -0.05
CA GLY A 89 0.09 -21.95 -0.76
C GLY A 89 -0.76 -20.79 -1.28
N TRP A 90 -1.75 -21.08 -2.14
CA TRP A 90 -2.74 -20.10 -2.56
C TRP A 90 -3.98 -20.15 -1.66
N LYS A 91 -4.23 -19.04 -0.96
CA LYS A 91 -5.39 -18.89 -0.07
C LYS A 91 -6.32 -17.80 -0.56
N GLU A 92 -7.27 -18.20 -1.40
CA GLU A 92 -8.20 -17.30 -2.07
C GLU A 92 -8.91 -16.32 -1.12
N ARG A 93 -9.48 -16.84 -0.03
CA ARG A 93 -10.22 -16.01 0.94
C ARG A 93 -9.31 -14.96 1.60
N GLU A 94 -8.13 -15.38 2.09
CA GLU A 94 -7.17 -14.47 2.74
C GLU A 94 -6.67 -13.40 1.75
N LYS A 95 -6.37 -13.79 0.50
CA LYS A 95 -5.91 -12.84 -0.53
C LYS A 95 -7.00 -11.84 -0.93
N ARG A 96 -8.27 -12.29 -0.99
CA ARG A 96 -9.41 -11.40 -1.25
C ARG A 96 -9.67 -10.43 -0.10
N GLU A 97 -9.52 -10.88 1.14
CA GLU A 97 -9.60 -10.03 2.34
C GLU A 97 -8.46 -9.00 2.35
N GLU A 98 -7.23 -9.42 2.04
CA GLU A 98 -6.05 -8.54 1.95
C GLU A 98 -6.23 -7.42 0.92
N LEU A 99 -6.65 -7.76 -0.30
CA LEU A 99 -6.89 -6.79 -1.37
C LEU A 99 -8.07 -5.85 -1.06
N ARG A 100 -8.92 -6.18 -0.09
CA ARG A 100 -10.10 -5.42 0.30
C ARG A 100 -9.99 -4.74 1.67
N ASP A 101 -8.81 -4.76 2.31
CA ASP A 101 -8.57 -4.08 3.58
C ASP A 101 -8.79 -2.57 3.43
N ASP A 102 -9.49 -1.94 4.38
CA ASP A 102 -9.85 -0.51 4.33
C ASP A 102 -8.65 0.44 4.23
N ARG A 103 -7.45 -0.02 4.60
CA ARG A 103 -6.19 0.73 4.50
C ARG A 103 -5.53 0.62 3.12
N ALA A 104 -6.06 -0.22 2.23
CA ALA A 104 -5.48 -0.46 0.93
C ALA A 104 -5.65 0.75 0.00
N TRP A 105 -4.54 1.09 -0.64
CA TRP A 105 -4.45 2.00 -1.76
C TRP A 105 -4.19 1.23 -3.05
N TYR A 106 -4.68 1.80 -4.14
CA TYR A 106 -4.53 1.27 -5.47
C TYR A 106 -4.02 2.36 -6.39
N LEU A 107 -2.95 2.07 -7.13
CA LEU A 107 -2.67 2.71 -8.41
C LEU A 107 -3.30 1.86 -9.50
N ILE A 108 -4.12 2.46 -10.36
CA ILE A 108 -4.80 1.75 -11.46
C ILE A 108 -4.48 2.45 -12.77
N ALA A 109 -4.00 1.69 -13.74
CA ALA A 109 -3.86 2.15 -15.12
C ALA A 109 -5.11 1.75 -15.92
N ARG A 110 -5.74 2.74 -16.56
CA ARG A 110 -6.91 2.56 -17.42
C ARG A 110 -6.60 2.94 -18.85
N ASP A 111 -7.08 2.14 -19.79
CA ASP A 111 -6.97 2.40 -21.22
C ASP A 111 -7.97 3.48 -21.68
N PRO A 112 -7.99 3.88 -22.97
CA PRO A 112 -8.91 4.89 -23.48
C PRO A 112 -10.40 4.50 -23.42
N SER A 113 -10.72 3.21 -23.22
CA SER A 113 -12.08 2.72 -22.99
C SER A 113 -12.48 2.74 -21.51
N ALA A 114 -11.60 3.27 -20.64
CA ALA A 114 -11.69 3.27 -19.19
C ALA A 114 -11.59 1.87 -18.54
N ALA A 115 -11.22 0.85 -19.32
CA ALA A 115 -10.99 -0.50 -18.80
C ALA A 115 -9.68 -0.55 -18.01
N PRO A 116 -9.65 -1.17 -16.82
CA PRO A 116 -8.43 -1.33 -16.06
C PRO A 116 -7.53 -2.37 -16.74
N VAL A 117 -6.24 -2.04 -16.88
CA VAL A 117 -5.25 -2.90 -17.56
C VAL A 117 -4.06 -3.27 -16.69
N ALA A 118 -3.79 -2.51 -15.63
CA ALA A 118 -2.79 -2.82 -14.63
C ALA A 118 -3.14 -2.17 -13.29
N PHE A 119 -2.63 -2.72 -12.20
CA PHE A 119 -2.73 -2.08 -10.90
C PHE A 119 -1.51 -2.36 -10.01
N SER A 120 -1.34 -1.54 -8.99
CA SER A 120 -0.49 -1.80 -7.83
C SER A 120 -1.32 -1.59 -6.58
N HIS A 121 -1.41 -2.62 -5.73
CA HIS A 121 -1.98 -2.52 -4.39
C HIS A 121 -0.85 -2.18 -3.41
N PHE A 122 -1.06 -1.19 -2.55
CA PHE A 122 -0.06 -0.80 -1.55
C PHE A 122 -0.70 -0.19 -0.30
N ARG A 123 0.09 -0.02 0.77
CA ARG A 123 -0.30 0.67 2.00
C ARG A 123 0.83 1.55 2.51
N PHE A 124 0.48 2.65 3.16
CA PHE A 124 1.39 3.34 4.08
C PHE A 124 1.23 2.69 5.45
N ASP A 125 2.28 2.03 5.95
CA ASP A 125 2.26 1.34 7.24
C ASP A 125 3.58 1.50 7.99
N VAL A 126 3.63 1.02 9.23
CA VAL A 126 4.86 0.93 10.02
C VAL A 126 5.29 -0.53 10.09
N GLU A 127 6.47 -0.85 9.56
CA GLU A 127 7.04 -2.18 9.62
C GLU A 127 8.40 -2.12 10.31
N CYS A 128 8.62 -2.96 11.32
CA CYS A 128 9.84 -3.00 12.14
C CYS A 128 10.26 -1.65 12.77
N GLY A 129 9.33 -0.69 12.89
CA GLY A 129 9.56 0.63 13.46
C GLY A 129 9.92 1.72 12.45
N ASP A 130 9.92 1.39 11.15
CA ASP A 130 10.15 2.32 10.06
C ASP A 130 8.85 2.58 9.29
N GLU A 131 8.67 3.79 8.75
CA GLU A 131 7.59 4.07 7.81
C GLU A 131 7.87 3.38 6.47
N VAL A 132 6.91 2.58 5.99
CA VAL A 132 7.05 1.81 4.74
C VAL A 132 5.89 2.03 3.79
N LEU A 133 6.21 1.86 2.51
CA LEU A 133 5.24 1.60 1.45
C LEU A 133 5.32 0.11 1.13
N TYR A 134 4.29 -0.65 1.53
CA TYR A 134 4.21 -2.10 1.34
C TYR A 134 3.18 -2.46 0.27
#